data_AF-A0A183U7Z1-F1
#
_entry.id   AF-A0A183U7Z1-F1
#
_cell.length_a   1.000
_cell.length_b   1.000
_cell.length_c   1.000
_cell.angle_alpha   90.00
_cell.angle_beta   90.00
_cell.angle_gamma   90.00
#
_symmetry.space_group_name_H-M   'P 1'
#
loop_
_entity.id
_entity.type
_entity.pdbx_description
1 polymer ?
#
loop_
_entity_poly.entity_id
_entity_poly.type
_entity_poly.pdbx_seq_one_letter_code
_entity_poly.pdbx_strand_id
1 'polypeptide(L)'
;MGHYICRCMDNFDGDGYSCTPVQRHFPPEQPHVPDMRQTCREASDCHRNAHCVVRENSFEYYCECLPGYKGDGVNVCKSAG
;
A
#
# COMPACT_ATOMS: atom_id res chain seq x y z
N MET A 1 -8.22 28.79 -48.17
CA MET A 1 -6.98 28.96 -47.39
C MET A 1 -7.17 28.21 -46.09
N GLY A 2 -6.68 26.97 -46.01
CA GLY A 2 -6.84 26.11 -44.84
C GLY A 2 -5.56 26.16 -44.01
N HIS A 3 -5.67 26.50 -42.73
CA HIS A 3 -4.56 26.36 -41.80
C HIS A 3 -4.67 24.98 -41.16
N TYR A 4 -3.63 24.16 -41.29
CA TYR A 4 -3.55 22.86 -40.63
C TYR A 4 -2.92 23.07 -39.25
N ILE A 5 -3.62 22.63 -38.21
CA ILE A 5 -3.16 22.76 -36.82
C ILE A 5 -2.72 21.38 -36.35
N CYS A 6 -1.45 21.29 -35.96
CA CYS A 6 -0.91 20.10 -35.32
C CYS A 6 -1.46 20.00 -33.88
N ARG A 7 -1.94 18.82 -33.50
CA ARG A 7 -2.41 18.52 -32.14
C ARG A 7 -1.82 17.20 -31.70
N CYS A 8 -1.57 17.07 -30.40
CA CYS A 8 -1.09 15.83 -29.82
C CYS A 8 -2.20 14.77 -29.79
N MET A 9 -1.78 13.50 -29.83
CA MET A 9 -2.68 12.33 -29.76
C MET A 9 -3.23 12.15 -28.33
N ASP A 10 -4.30 11.36 -28.19
CA ASP A 10 -4.86 11.03 -26.88
C ASP A 10 -3.78 10.49 -25.93
N ASN A 11 -3.76 11.05 -24.71
CA ASN A 11 -2.75 10.83 -23.68
C ASN A 11 -1.37 11.45 -23.95
N PHE A 12 -1.25 12.45 -24.83
CA PHE A 12 -0.07 13.29 -24.98
C PHE A 12 -0.45 14.79 -24.94
N ASP A 13 0.40 15.61 -24.32
CA ASP A 13 0.24 17.06 -24.17
C ASP A 13 1.51 17.79 -24.59
N GLY A 14 1.32 19.00 -25.11
CA GLY A 14 2.37 19.86 -25.67
C GLY A 14 1.86 20.70 -26.84
N ASP A 15 2.77 21.37 -27.55
CA ASP A 15 2.43 22.37 -28.57
C ASP A 15 2.03 21.79 -29.94
N GLY A 16 1.65 20.51 -29.99
CA GLY A 16 1.29 19.80 -31.23
C GLY A 16 2.48 19.37 -32.10
N TYR A 17 3.69 19.91 -31.89
CA TYR A 17 4.94 19.47 -32.53
C TYR A 17 5.83 18.66 -31.59
N SER A 18 5.90 19.08 -30.32
CA SER A 18 6.62 18.38 -29.27
C SER A 18 5.59 17.88 -28.26
N CYS A 19 5.19 16.63 -28.42
CA CYS A 19 4.17 16.00 -27.58
C CYS A 19 4.85 15.08 -26.57
N THR A 20 4.59 15.30 -25.29
CA THR A 20 5.03 14.44 -24.19
C THR A 20 3.84 13.66 -23.66
N PRO A 21 4.01 12.43 -23.16
CA PRO A 21 2.88 11.69 -22.59
C PRO A 21 2.27 12.55 -21.49
N VAL A 22 0.94 12.70 -21.50
CA VAL A 22 0.26 13.34 -20.38
C VAL A 22 0.56 12.48 -19.18
N GLN A 23 1.52 12.92 -18.39
CA GLN A 23 1.59 12.53 -17.01
C GLN A 23 0.33 13.15 -16.44
N ARG A 24 -0.78 12.41 -16.54
CA ARG A 24 -1.89 12.64 -15.64
C ARG A 24 -1.19 12.64 -14.31
N HIS A 25 -1.12 13.83 -13.72
CA HIS A 25 -0.82 13.97 -12.33
C HIS A 25 -1.93 13.16 -11.66
N PHE A 26 -1.71 11.84 -11.55
CA PHE A 26 -1.90 11.16 -10.30
C PHE A 26 -1.34 12.17 -9.31
N PRO A 27 -2.15 12.67 -8.39
CA PRO A 27 -1.57 13.38 -7.28
C PRO A 27 -0.43 12.51 -6.73
N PRO A 28 0.51 13.03 -5.95
CA PRO A 28 1.35 12.17 -5.11
C PRO A 28 0.48 11.44 -4.05
N GLU A 29 -0.68 10.92 -4.44
CA GLU A 29 -1.50 9.96 -3.76
C GLU A 29 -1.17 8.61 -4.37
N GLN A 30 -0.21 7.99 -3.70
CA GLN A 30 -0.28 6.62 -3.20
C GLN A 30 0.98 5.87 -3.63
N PRO A 31 1.90 5.58 -2.69
CA PRO A 31 2.83 4.49 -2.92
C PRO A 31 1.99 3.29 -3.32
N HIS A 32 2.46 2.51 -4.29
CA HIS A 32 1.92 1.20 -4.61
C HIS A 32 1.42 0.52 -3.33
N VAL A 33 0.12 0.62 -3.04
CA VAL A 33 -0.46 -0.06 -1.89
C VAL A 33 -0.41 -1.51 -2.32
N PRO A 34 0.42 -2.35 -1.69
CA PRO A 34 0.46 -3.74 -2.08
C PRO A 34 -0.83 -4.35 -1.52
N ASP A 35 -1.98 -4.14 -2.17
CA ASP A 35 -3.27 -4.70 -1.79
C ASP A 35 -3.45 -4.66 -0.26
N MET A 36 -3.84 -3.49 0.27
CA MET A 36 -4.06 -3.24 1.70
C MET A 36 -5.29 -4.00 2.25
N ARG A 37 -5.48 -5.23 1.83
CA ARG A 37 -5.94 -6.27 2.73
C ARG A 37 -4.75 -6.61 3.60
N GLN A 38 -4.69 -5.88 4.69
CA GLN A 38 -3.88 -6.15 5.87
C GLN A 38 -4.33 -7.50 6.47
N THR A 39 -4.13 -8.58 5.73
CA THR A 39 -4.39 -9.96 6.11
C THR A 39 -3.02 -10.55 6.36
N CYS A 40 -2.51 -10.43 7.60
CA CYS A 40 -1.32 -11.13 8.12
C CYS A 40 -0.33 -11.58 7.02
N ARG A 41 0.21 -10.64 6.22
CA ARG A 41 0.86 -11.03 4.96
C ARG A 41 2.19 -11.71 5.20
N GLU A 42 2.88 -11.26 6.24
CA GLU A 42 4.13 -11.83 6.70
C GLU A 42 4.15 -11.83 8.23
N ALA A 43 4.66 -12.90 8.85
CA ALA A 43 4.86 -12.95 10.29
C ALA A 43 5.80 -11.84 10.82
N SER A 44 6.43 -11.09 9.92
CA SER A 44 7.29 -9.92 10.16
C SER A 44 6.55 -8.71 10.74
N ASP A 45 5.22 -8.61 10.59
CA ASP A 45 4.42 -7.50 11.16
C ASP A 45 4.25 -7.61 12.69
N CYS A 46 4.38 -8.82 13.23
CA CYS A 46 4.25 -9.07 14.66
C CYS A 46 5.60 -9.32 15.31
N HIS A 47 5.67 -9.17 16.63
CA HIS A 47 6.87 -9.52 17.38
C HIS A 47 7.23 -10.99 17.14
N ARG A 48 8.52 -11.34 17.15
CA ARG A 48 8.99 -12.73 16.92
C ARG A 48 8.39 -13.80 17.85
N ASN A 49 7.83 -13.37 18.98
CA ASN A 49 7.15 -14.22 19.97
C ASN A 49 5.63 -13.93 20.01
N ALA A 50 5.07 -13.46 18.90
CA ALA A 50 3.65 -13.21 18.70
C ALA A 50 3.17 -13.90 17.43
N HIS A 51 1.87 -14.14 17.36
CA HIS A 51 1.19 -14.63 16.16
C HIS A 51 0.13 -13.63 15.72
N CYS A 52 -0.12 -13.60 14.41
CA CYS A 52 -1.10 -12.71 13.81
C CYS A 52 -2.48 -13.37 13.83
N VAL A 53 -3.47 -12.70 14.41
CA VAL A 53 -4.84 -13.19 14.55
C VAL A 53 -5.77 -12.29 13.74
N VAL A 54 -6.53 -12.88 12.82
CA VAL A 54 -7.55 -12.15 12.04
C VAL A 54 -8.86 -12.18 12.83
N ARG A 55 -9.51 -11.03 13.00
CA ARG A 55 -10.84 -10.98 13.63
C ARG A 55 -11.87 -11.66 12.71
N GLU A 56 -12.66 -12.56 13.28
CA GLU A 56 -13.80 -13.13 12.56
C GLU A 56 -14.74 -12.02 12.07
N ASN A 57 -15.14 -12.09 10.80
CA ASN A 57 -15.98 -11.11 10.10
C ASN A 57 -15.38 -9.71 9.89
N SER A 58 -14.06 -9.52 10.07
CA SER A 58 -13.38 -8.26 9.75
C SER A 58 -12.12 -8.52 8.93
N PHE A 59 -11.75 -7.58 8.06
CA PHE A 59 -10.42 -7.56 7.42
C PHE A 59 -9.34 -6.97 8.36
N GLU A 60 -9.60 -6.98 9.66
CA GLU A 60 -8.76 -6.40 10.70
C GLU A 60 -8.01 -7.54 11.40
N TYR A 61 -6.72 -7.33 11.66
CA TYR A 61 -5.86 -8.27 12.35
C TYR A 61 -5.22 -7.61 13.57
N TYR A 62 -4.81 -8.43 14.52
CA TYR A 62 -4.01 -7.98 15.66
C TYR A 62 -2.92 -9.01 15.98
N CYS A 63 -1.84 -8.54 16.58
CA CYS A 63 -0.75 -9.41 17.03
C CYS A 63 -1.00 -9.84 18.47
N GLU A 64 -1.04 -11.14 18.71
CA GLU A 64 -1.21 -11.72 20.04
C GLU A 64 0.08 -12.42 20.47
N CYS A 65 0.58 -12.12 21.67
CA CYS A 65 1.76 -12.81 22.21
C CYS A 65 1.50 -14.31 22.36
N LEU A 66 2.52 -15.13 22.06
CA LEU A 66 2.44 -16.58 22.25
C LEU A 66 2.15 -16.95 23.72
N PRO A 67 1.58 -18.14 23.99
CA PRO A 67 1.31 -18.59 25.35
C PRO A 67 2.56 -18.52 26.25
N GLY A 68 2.42 -17.93 27.43
CA GLY A 68 3.54 -17.69 28.35
C GLY A 68 4.35 -16.42 28.04
N TYR A 69 3.93 -15.60 27.07
CA TYR A 69 4.50 -14.28 26.80
C TYR A 69 3.46 -13.17 27.01
N LYS A 70 3.91 -11.99 27.42
CA LYS A 70 3.09 -10.79 27.57
C LYS A 70 3.75 -9.55 26.97
N GLY A 71 2.91 -8.64 26.50
CA GLY A 71 3.27 -7.36 25.93
C GLY A 71 2.25 -6.95 24.86
N ASP A 72 2.64 -6.02 24.01
CA ASP A 72 1.77 -5.38 23.01
C ASP A 72 1.65 -6.17 21.69
N GLY A 73 2.28 -7.34 21.56
CA GLY A 73 2.15 -8.20 20.38
C GLY A 73 2.97 -7.77 19.16
N VAL A 74 3.19 -6.46 18.98
CA VAL A 74 3.89 -5.88 17.82
C VAL A 74 5.38 -5.66 18.13
N ASN A 75 5.67 -4.91 19.19
CA ASN A 75 7.05 -4.54 19.55
C ASN A 75 7.60 -5.33 20.74
N VAL A 76 6.71 -5.86 21.59
CA VAL A 76 7.09 -6.48 22.85
C VAL A 76 6.26 -7.73 23.08
N CYS A 77 6.92 -8.88 23.16
CA CYS A 77 6.40 -10.07 23.84
C CYS A 77 7.53 -10.72 24.61
N LYS A 78 7.52 -10.54 25.94
CA LYS A 78 8.50 -11.09 26.88
C LYS A 78 7.88 -12.23 27.65
N SER A 79 8.69 -13.24 28.01
CA SER A 79 8.23 -14.38 28.79
C SER A 79 7.65 -13.90 30.12
N ALA A 80 6.36 -14.11 30.32
CA ALA A 80 5.67 -13.93 31.57
C ALA A 80 5.68 -15.27 32.28
N GLY A 81 6.80 -15.55 32.94
CA GLY A 81 6.96 -16.73 33.80
C GLY A 81 6.04 -16.68 35.01
#